data_AF-A0A0Q4N1E6-F1
#
_entry.id   AF-A0A0Q4N1E6-F1
#
_cell.length_a   1.000
_cell.length_b   1.000
_cell.length_c   1.000
_cell.angle_alpha   90.00
_cell.angle_beta   90.00
_cell.angle_gamma   90.00
#
_symmetry.space_group_name_H-M   'P 1'
#
loop_
_entity.id
_entity.type
_entity.pdbx_description
1 polymer ?
#
loop_
_entity_poly.entity_id
_entity_poly.type
_entity_poly.pdbx_seq_one_letter_code
_entity_poly.pdbx_strand_id
1 'polypeptide(L)'
;MEITVLPPQPDEPQITARFAIQSLGEHAAGFLAANNLQGWPDDHDYVLRNDRIGDILLMLSATTGLYVGQAKRFAWLISKISAEAGAKIPRRVSLDMAVKALGYFSYDVAYKCRSVDDFIQNFWPQGSAMGLQSLESLAPRTNANQRVINILLHHYQRNQEMDRQFNREALILKDASMKNTREYKRIKILKRQIAEKERVDSRRPVEYRQDL
;
A
#
# COMPACT_ATOMS: atom_id res chain seq x y z
N MET A 1 59.26 -9.83 31.87
CA MET A 1 57.81 -9.70 31.70
C MET A 1 57.47 -10.23 30.33
N GLU A 2 56.91 -11.43 30.26
CA GLU A 2 56.40 -11.98 29.00
C GLU A 2 55.08 -11.31 28.67
N ILE A 3 55.01 -10.67 27.51
CA ILE A 3 53.77 -10.07 26.98
C ILE A 3 53.06 -11.18 26.21
N THR A 4 52.04 -11.78 26.83
CA THR A 4 51.14 -12.71 26.16
C THR A 4 50.28 -11.94 25.17
N VAL A 5 50.60 -12.05 23.88
CA VAL A 5 49.79 -11.50 22.79
C VAL A 5 48.56 -12.39 22.63
N LEU A 6 47.40 -11.88 23.05
CA LEU A 6 46.13 -12.56 22.83
C LEU A 6 45.83 -12.62 21.32
N PRO A 7 45.19 -13.70 20.83
CA PRO A 7 44.74 -13.77 19.45
C PRO A 7 43.79 -12.60 19.15
N PRO A 8 43.79 -12.07 17.91
CA PRO A 8 42.84 -11.03 17.52
C PRO A 8 41.43 -11.53 17.83
N GLN A 9 40.68 -10.75 18.60
CA GLN A 9 39.27 -11.04 18.80
C GLN A 9 38.63 -11.07 17.40
N PRO A 10 37.82 -12.08 17.07
CA PRO A 10 37.04 -12.03 15.85
C PRO A 10 36.24 -10.73 15.88
N ASP A 11 36.32 -9.94 14.81
CA ASP A 11 35.50 -8.75 14.69
C ASP A 11 34.05 -9.13 15.06
N GLU A 12 33.47 -8.45 16.06
CA GLU A 12 32.05 -8.61 16.34
C GLU A 12 31.33 -8.47 14.99
N PRO A 13 30.40 -9.37 14.64
CA PRO A 13 29.71 -9.28 13.38
C PRO A 13 29.00 -7.94 13.36
N GLN A 14 29.59 -6.98 12.66
CA GLN A 14 29.01 -5.67 12.47
C GLN A 14 27.64 -5.95 11.83
N ILE A 15 26.57 -5.71 12.57
CA ILE A 15 25.19 -5.87 12.09
C ILE A 15 24.96 -4.75 11.09
N THR A 16 25.62 -4.87 9.95
CA THR A 16 25.34 -4.11 8.76
C THR A 16 24.11 -4.74 8.17
N ALA A 17 23.04 -3.96 8.02
CA ALA A 17 21.82 -4.38 7.34
C ALA A 17 22.13 -4.71 5.88
N ARG A 18 22.61 -5.94 5.68
CA ARG A 18 22.83 -6.65 4.42
C ARG A 18 21.73 -7.68 4.18
N PHE A 19 20.78 -7.81 5.09
CA PHE A 19 19.55 -8.54 4.85
C PHE A 19 18.49 -7.55 4.40
N ALA A 20 18.46 -7.31 3.08
CA ALA A 20 17.22 -6.92 2.44
C ALA A 20 16.17 -7.94 2.87
N ILE A 21 15.18 -7.54 3.67
CA ILE A 21 14.08 -8.38 4.18
C ILE A 21 13.79 -9.53 3.19
N GLN A 22 14.37 -10.71 3.45
CA GLN A 22 14.32 -11.86 2.53
C GLN A 22 13.08 -12.69 2.82
N SER A 23 12.56 -12.59 4.04
CA SER A 23 11.42 -13.37 4.53
C SER A 23 10.37 -12.49 5.20
N LEU A 24 9.12 -12.98 5.21
CA LEU A 24 8.00 -12.34 5.90
C LEU A 24 8.25 -12.16 7.41
N GLY A 25 9.08 -13.02 8.02
CA GLY A 25 9.41 -12.97 9.45
C GLY A 25 10.29 -11.78 9.82
N GLU A 26 11.24 -11.41 8.96
CA GLU A 26 12.08 -10.22 9.14
C GLU A 26 11.27 -8.93 9.04
N HIS A 27 10.22 -8.92 8.19
CA HIS A 27 9.27 -7.81 8.08
C HIS A 27 8.40 -7.66 9.33
N ALA A 28 7.98 -8.78 9.94
CA ALA A 28 7.22 -8.78 11.19
C ALA A 28 8.06 -8.29 12.38
N ALA A 29 9.30 -8.74 12.49
CA ALA A 29 10.23 -8.26 13.53
C ALA A 29 10.49 -6.75 13.41
N GLY A 30 10.70 -6.27 12.18
CA GLY A 30 10.80 -4.84 11.91
C GLY A 30 9.54 -4.08 12.32
N PHE A 31 8.35 -4.60 11.99
CA PHE A 31 7.09 -3.94 12.33
C PHE A 31 6.90 -3.84 13.86
N LEU A 32 7.19 -4.89 14.60
CA LEU A 32 7.09 -4.89 16.07
C LEU A 32 8.07 -3.90 16.71
N ALA A 33 9.29 -3.82 16.16
CA ALA A 33 10.28 -2.84 16.59
C ALA A 33 9.84 -1.40 16.30
N ALA A 34 9.37 -1.12 15.08
CA ALA A 34 8.89 0.21 14.68
C ALA A 34 7.68 0.69 15.50
N ASN A 35 6.89 -0.24 16.06
CA ASN A 35 5.75 0.08 16.92
C ASN A 35 6.09 0.09 18.41
N ASN A 36 7.38 0.08 18.78
CA ASN A 36 7.86 0.02 20.17
C ASN A 36 7.33 -1.18 20.98
N LEU A 37 6.85 -2.24 20.30
CA LEU A 37 6.40 -3.47 20.95
C LEU A 37 7.58 -4.40 21.28
N GLN A 38 8.72 -4.19 20.62
CA GLN A 38 9.97 -4.87 20.86
C GLN A 38 11.11 -3.85 20.74
N GLY A 39 11.56 -3.30 21.87
CA GLY A 39 12.60 -2.26 21.88
C GLY A 39 13.95 -2.82 21.44
N TRP A 40 14.63 -2.11 20.54
CA TRP A 40 16.05 -2.35 20.31
C TRP A 40 16.83 -1.60 21.41
N PRO A 41 17.99 -2.12 21.87
CA PRO A 41 18.89 -1.35 22.72
C PRO A 41 19.32 -0.06 21.98
N ASP A 42 19.48 1.05 22.71
CA ASP A 42 19.80 2.37 22.14
C ASP A 42 21.03 2.36 21.20
N ASP A 43 22.01 1.48 21.47
CA ASP A 43 23.22 1.31 20.67
C ASP A 43 22.99 0.62 19.30
N HIS A 44 21.80 0.07 19.09
CA HIS A 44 21.40 -0.61 17.85
C HIS A 44 20.35 0.14 17.04
N ASP A 45 19.92 1.33 17.47
CA ASP A 45 18.82 2.08 16.84
C ASP A 45 18.91 2.10 15.31
N TYR A 46 17.99 1.39 14.66
CA TYR A 46 17.93 1.31 13.22
C TYR A 46 17.26 2.54 12.64
N VAL A 47 18.03 3.34 11.91
CA VAL A 47 17.48 4.48 11.17
C VAL A 47 16.89 3.98 9.86
N LEU A 48 15.56 4.09 9.73
CA LEU A 48 14.83 3.78 8.50
C LEU A 48 15.22 4.77 7.39
N ARG A 49 15.68 4.25 6.24
CA ARG A 49 16.12 5.09 5.11
C ARG A 49 15.20 4.97 3.90
N ASN A 50 15.01 6.08 3.21
CA ASN A 50 14.18 6.14 2.00
C ASN A 50 14.87 5.63 0.73
N ASP A 51 16.15 5.25 0.79
CA ASP A 51 16.92 4.72 -0.35
C ASP A 51 16.98 3.19 -0.36
N ARG A 52 16.35 2.52 0.61
CA ARG A 52 16.29 1.06 0.73
C ARG A 52 14.86 0.58 0.57
N ILE A 53 14.65 -0.39 -0.32
CA ILE A 53 13.33 -0.98 -0.55
C ILE A 53 12.79 -1.63 0.74
N GLY A 54 13.64 -2.37 1.48
CA GLY A 54 13.25 -3.01 2.73
C GLY A 54 12.71 -2.02 3.77
N ASP A 55 13.41 -0.92 3.98
CA ASP A 55 13.02 0.14 4.91
C ASP A 55 11.73 0.83 4.47
N ILE A 56 11.55 1.08 3.16
CA ILE A 56 10.29 1.60 2.62
C ILE A 56 9.14 0.65 2.94
N LEU A 57 9.29 -0.65 2.69
CA LEU A 57 8.24 -1.63 2.98
C LEU A 57 7.95 -1.74 4.47
N LEU A 58 8.95 -1.55 5.32
CA LEU A 58 8.79 -1.53 6.77
C LEU A 58 8.07 -0.26 7.26
N MET A 59 8.42 0.91 6.72
CA MET A 59 7.68 2.14 7.01
C MET A 59 6.23 2.02 6.59
N LEU A 60 5.97 1.46 5.40
CA LEU A 60 4.61 1.24 4.90
C LEU A 60 3.81 0.32 5.83
N SER A 61 4.41 -0.75 6.34
CA SER A 61 3.72 -1.65 7.25
C SER A 61 3.44 -1.04 8.61
N ALA A 62 4.15 0.00 9.02
CA ALA A 62 3.88 0.77 10.24
C ALA A 62 2.84 1.90 10.04
N THR A 63 2.44 2.23 8.81
CA THR A 63 1.43 3.28 8.57
C THR A 63 0.02 2.83 8.91
N THR A 64 -0.93 3.75 9.08
CA THR A 64 -2.37 3.41 9.21
C THR A 64 -2.99 2.94 7.89
N GLY A 65 -2.32 3.20 6.76
CA GLY A 65 -2.80 2.98 5.41
C GLY A 65 -2.29 4.06 4.45
N LEU A 66 -2.69 3.97 3.19
CA LEU A 66 -2.25 4.86 2.13
C LEU A 66 -3.42 5.22 1.20
N TYR A 67 -3.46 6.46 0.73
CA TYR A 67 -4.29 6.78 -0.43
C TYR A 67 -3.74 6.08 -1.69
N VAL A 68 -4.62 5.75 -2.65
CA VAL A 68 -4.22 5.12 -3.93
C VAL A 68 -3.11 5.91 -4.63
N GLY A 69 -3.14 7.23 -4.58
CA GLY A 69 -2.09 8.09 -5.14
C GLY A 69 -0.73 7.91 -4.44
N GLN A 70 -0.74 7.76 -3.11
CA GLN A 70 0.47 7.52 -2.33
C GLN A 70 1.04 6.13 -2.62
N ALA A 71 0.19 5.08 -2.70
CA ALA A 71 0.62 3.74 -3.09
C ALA A 71 1.33 3.75 -4.47
N LYS A 72 0.82 4.50 -5.43
CA LYS A 72 1.47 4.69 -6.75
C LYS A 72 2.80 5.43 -6.67
N ARG A 73 2.94 6.39 -5.76
CA ARG A 73 4.19 7.13 -5.52
C ARG A 73 5.26 6.22 -4.90
N PHE A 74 4.89 5.42 -3.89
CA PHE A 74 5.80 4.44 -3.31
C PHE A 74 6.21 3.37 -4.30
N ALA A 75 5.29 2.87 -5.12
CA ALA A 75 5.63 1.94 -6.19
C ALA A 75 6.63 2.53 -7.19
N TRP A 76 6.47 3.82 -7.56
CA TRP A 76 7.45 4.51 -8.41
C TRP A 76 8.81 4.63 -7.74
N LEU A 77 8.84 4.97 -6.44
CA LEU A 77 10.08 5.07 -5.66
C LEU A 77 10.80 3.71 -5.60
N ILE A 78 10.08 2.62 -5.32
CA ILE A 78 10.62 1.26 -5.30
C ILE A 78 11.19 0.88 -6.68
N SER A 79 10.46 1.17 -7.77
CA SER A 79 10.96 0.92 -9.13
C SER A 79 12.23 1.74 -9.43
N LYS A 80 12.30 2.99 -8.97
CA LYS A 80 13.46 3.87 -9.16
C LYS A 80 14.69 3.33 -8.44
N ILE A 81 14.58 3.03 -7.15
CA ILE A 81 15.67 2.49 -6.33
C ILE A 81 16.17 1.16 -6.90
N SER A 82 15.25 0.29 -7.31
CA SER A 82 15.60 -0.97 -7.96
C SER A 82 16.43 -0.75 -9.21
N ALA A 83 16.02 0.20 -10.07
CA ALA A 83 16.72 0.49 -11.31
C ALA A 83 18.13 1.05 -11.07
N GLU A 84 18.29 1.91 -10.05
CA GLU A 84 19.59 2.43 -9.61
C GLU A 84 20.51 1.30 -9.10
N ALA A 85 19.94 0.26 -8.49
CA ALA A 85 20.64 -0.95 -8.06
C ALA A 85 20.89 -1.98 -9.19
N GLY A 86 20.55 -1.66 -10.44
CA GLY A 86 20.76 -2.54 -11.60
C GLY A 86 19.67 -3.59 -11.84
N ALA A 87 18.61 -3.62 -11.04
CA ALA A 87 17.47 -4.52 -11.20
C ALA A 87 16.25 -3.77 -11.77
N LYS A 88 15.65 -4.25 -12.86
CA LYS A 88 14.47 -3.61 -13.44
C LYS A 88 13.18 -4.28 -12.95
N ILE A 89 12.68 -3.84 -11.78
CA ILE A 89 11.38 -4.31 -11.27
C ILE A 89 10.24 -3.59 -12.01
N PRO A 90 9.28 -4.31 -12.61
CA PRO A 90 8.12 -3.69 -13.23
C PRO A 90 7.25 -2.95 -12.22
N ARG A 91 6.68 -1.80 -12.62
CA ARG A 91 5.83 -0.97 -11.75
C ARG A 91 4.66 -1.74 -11.11
N ARG A 92 4.09 -2.72 -11.83
CA ARG A 92 3.04 -3.60 -11.30
C ARG A 92 3.52 -4.38 -10.06
N VAL A 93 4.73 -4.94 -10.14
CA VAL A 93 5.35 -5.69 -9.05
C VAL A 93 5.65 -4.75 -7.87
N SER A 94 6.14 -3.54 -8.15
CA SER A 94 6.35 -2.53 -7.10
C SER A 94 5.06 -2.08 -6.41
N LEU A 95 3.93 -2.00 -7.14
CA LEU A 95 2.61 -1.75 -6.56
C LEU A 95 2.17 -2.90 -5.64
N ASP A 96 2.34 -4.14 -6.09
CA ASP A 96 2.02 -5.31 -5.28
C ASP A 96 2.89 -5.36 -4.02
N MET A 97 4.19 -5.03 -4.11
CA MET A 97 5.07 -4.93 -2.94
C MET A 97 4.55 -3.91 -1.92
N ALA A 98 4.17 -2.72 -2.38
CA ALA A 98 3.68 -1.65 -1.50
C ALA A 98 2.39 -2.05 -0.77
N VAL A 99 1.43 -2.70 -1.44
CA VAL A 99 0.17 -3.10 -0.78
C VAL A 99 0.30 -4.39 0.03
N LYS A 100 1.28 -5.26 -0.29
CA LYS A 100 1.61 -6.41 0.55
C LYS A 100 2.15 -5.98 1.90
N ALA A 101 2.92 -4.90 1.94
CA ALA A 101 3.34 -4.28 3.20
C ALA A 101 2.14 -3.77 4.04
N LEU A 102 1.00 -3.48 3.41
CA LEU A 102 -0.26 -3.12 4.09
C LEU A 102 -1.15 -4.32 4.43
N GLY A 103 -0.68 -5.56 4.21
CA GLY A 103 -1.45 -6.77 4.52
C GLY A 103 -2.38 -7.27 3.40
N TYR A 104 -2.26 -6.77 2.17
CA TYR A 104 -3.05 -7.27 1.03
C TYR A 104 -2.28 -8.25 0.15
N PHE A 105 -2.98 -9.18 -0.49
CA PHE A 105 -2.34 -10.12 -1.42
C PHE A 105 -1.87 -9.48 -2.74
N SER A 106 -2.65 -8.55 -3.29
CA SER A 106 -2.33 -7.84 -4.54
C SER A 106 -2.93 -6.44 -4.57
N TYR A 107 -2.40 -5.58 -5.44
CA TYR A 107 -2.89 -4.21 -5.62
C TYR A 107 -4.34 -4.20 -6.08
N ASP A 108 -4.74 -5.15 -6.93
CA ASP A 108 -6.12 -5.26 -7.40
C ASP A 108 -7.10 -5.52 -6.26
N VAL A 109 -6.71 -6.35 -5.28
CA VAL A 109 -7.51 -6.60 -4.07
C VAL A 109 -7.61 -5.32 -3.24
N ALA A 110 -6.47 -4.69 -2.95
CA ALA A 110 -6.39 -3.47 -2.16
C ALA A 110 -7.23 -2.34 -2.77
N TYR A 111 -7.14 -2.15 -4.08
CA TYR A 111 -7.88 -1.14 -4.81
C TYR A 111 -9.40 -1.40 -4.78
N LYS A 112 -9.84 -2.65 -4.87
CA LYS A 112 -11.28 -2.96 -4.74
C LYS A 112 -11.79 -2.83 -3.31
N CYS A 113 -10.93 -2.97 -2.32
CA CYS A 113 -11.28 -2.85 -0.90
C CYS A 113 -11.10 -1.43 -0.32
N ARG A 114 -10.74 -0.44 -1.14
CA ARG A 114 -10.52 0.95 -0.72
C ARG A 114 -11.79 1.59 -0.15
N SER A 115 -11.62 2.57 0.73
CA SER A 115 -12.71 3.36 1.30
C SER A 115 -13.33 4.34 0.28
N VAL A 116 -14.24 5.21 0.74
CA VAL A 116 -14.86 6.26 -0.06
C VAL A 116 -13.83 7.22 -0.65
N ASP A 117 -12.78 7.51 0.10
CA ASP A 117 -11.80 8.55 -0.23
C ASP A 117 -10.55 7.99 -0.93
N ASP A 118 -10.70 6.85 -1.61
CA ASP A 118 -9.59 6.09 -2.21
C ASP A 118 -8.48 5.74 -1.20
N PHE A 119 -8.83 5.54 0.08
CA PHE A 119 -7.90 5.14 1.12
C PHE A 119 -7.82 3.61 1.24
N ILE A 120 -6.60 3.08 1.25
CA ILE A 120 -6.25 1.68 1.44
C ILE A 120 -5.76 1.52 2.88
N GLN A 121 -6.57 0.92 3.73
CA GLN A 121 -6.24 0.77 5.15
C GLN A 121 -5.18 -0.32 5.37
N ASN A 122 -4.28 -0.12 6.33
CA ASN A 122 -3.30 -1.14 6.70
C ASN A 122 -3.95 -2.23 7.57
N PHE A 123 -3.84 -3.48 7.12
CA PHE A 123 -4.34 -4.67 7.80
C PHE A 123 -3.27 -5.58 8.39
N TRP A 124 -2.00 -5.19 8.25
CA TRP A 124 -0.87 -5.91 8.82
C TRP A 124 -0.92 -6.04 10.35
N PRO A 125 -1.25 -4.99 11.14
CA PRO A 125 -1.35 -5.09 12.59
C PRO A 125 -2.39 -6.10 13.10
N GLN A 126 -3.37 -6.45 12.26
CA GLN A 126 -4.44 -7.40 12.56
C GLN A 126 -4.08 -8.85 12.12
N GLY A 127 -2.82 -9.11 11.76
CA GLY A 127 -2.27 -10.44 11.57
C GLY A 127 -2.81 -11.21 10.35
N SER A 128 -3.37 -10.51 9.36
CA SER A 128 -4.05 -11.16 8.22
C SER A 128 -3.53 -10.64 6.88
N ALA A 129 -2.86 -11.52 6.13
CA ALA A 129 -2.66 -11.33 4.69
C ALA A 129 -3.96 -11.66 3.95
N MET A 130 -4.64 -10.65 3.41
CA MET A 130 -5.99 -10.78 2.86
C MET A 130 -5.98 -10.99 1.34
N GLY A 131 -6.47 -12.14 0.87
CA GLY A 131 -6.76 -12.41 -0.54
C GLY A 131 -8.27 -12.31 -0.86
N LEU A 132 -8.64 -12.05 -2.11
CA LEU A 132 -10.05 -11.96 -2.54
C LEU A 132 -10.86 -13.22 -2.19
N GLN A 133 -10.31 -14.41 -2.45
CA GLN A 133 -10.93 -15.68 -2.05
C GLN A 133 -11.12 -15.79 -0.53
N SER A 134 -10.29 -15.11 0.26
CA SER A 134 -10.39 -15.09 1.72
C SER A 134 -11.58 -14.27 2.20
N LEU A 135 -11.92 -13.20 1.46
CA LEU A 135 -13.08 -12.35 1.71
C LEU A 135 -14.37 -13.06 1.28
N GLU A 136 -14.37 -13.69 0.10
CA GLU A 136 -15.56 -14.29 -0.50
C GLU A 136 -15.96 -15.64 0.13
N SER A 137 -15.02 -16.41 0.68
CA SER A 137 -15.30 -17.79 1.13
C SER A 137 -15.71 -17.95 2.60
N LEU A 138 -15.69 -16.90 3.44
CA LEU A 138 -15.97 -17.02 4.88
C LEU A 138 -15.24 -18.21 5.56
N ALA A 139 -14.12 -18.66 4.98
CA ALA A 139 -13.41 -19.83 5.47
C ALA A 139 -13.06 -19.61 6.95
N PRO A 140 -13.21 -20.63 7.82
CA PRO A 140 -12.98 -20.48 9.25
C PRO A 140 -11.50 -20.16 9.46
N ARG A 141 -11.18 -18.86 9.55
CA ARG A 141 -9.83 -18.37 9.77
C ARG A 141 -9.66 -18.14 11.25
N THR A 142 -8.77 -18.92 11.85
CA THR A 142 -8.61 -19.08 13.29
C THR A 142 -8.25 -17.80 14.06
N ASN A 143 -7.97 -16.66 13.41
CA ASN A 143 -7.62 -15.39 14.06
C ASN A 143 -8.07 -14.13 13.29
N ALA A 144 -8.97 -14.23 12.30
CA ALA A 144 -9.33 -13.07 11.49
C ALA A 144 -10.41 -12.21 12.18
N ASN A 145 -10.17 -10.90 12.32
CA ASN A 145 -11.13 -10.00 12.95
C ASN A 145 -12.38 -9.85 12.05
N GLN A 146 -13.49 -10.49 12.44
CA GLN A 146 -14.76 -10.52 11.71
C GLN A 146 -15.26 -9.11 11.33
N ARG A 147 -15.03 -8.11 12.20
CA ARG A 147 -15.43 -6.72 11.96
C ARG A 147 -14.68 -6.11 10.77
N VAL A 148 -13.39 -6.39 10.67
CA VAL A 148 -12.54 -5.92 9.56
C VAL A 148 -12.95 -6.58 8.25
N ILE A 149 -13.22 -7.89 8.28
CA ILE A 149 -13.72 -8.63 7.12
C ILE A 149 -15.03 -8.01 6.60
N ASN A 150 -15.97 -7.72 7.49
CA ASN A 150 -17.26 -7.13 7.11
C ASN A 150 -17.11 -5.73 6.49
N ILE A 151 -16.22 -4.89 7.04
CA ILE A 151 -15.92 -3.57 6.45
C ILE A 151 -15.35 -3.74 5.04
N LEU A 152 -14.39 -4.65 4.86
CA LEU A 152 -13.76 -4.88 3.56
C LEU A 152 -14.74 -5.46 2.54
N LEU A 153 -15.60 -6.38 2.96
CA LEU A 153 -16.67 -6.91 2.10
C LEU A 153 -17.65 -5.83 1.67
N HIS A 154 -18.06 -4.97 2.60
CA HIS A 154 -18.92 -3.82 2.28
C HIS A 154 -18.25 -2.89 1.26
N HIS A 155 -16.97 -2.57 1.47
CA HIS A 155 -16.20 -1.73 0.55
C HIS A 155 -16.07 -2.39 -0.83
N TYR A 156 -15.77 -3.68 -0.86
CA TYR A 156 -15.65 -4.48 -2.07
C TYR A 156 -16.95 -4.47 -2.88
N GLN A 157 -18.08 -4.80 -2.24
CA GLN A 157 -19.39 -4.82 -2.88
C GLN A 157 -19.77 -3.46 -3.44
N ARG A 158 -19.62 -2.40 -2.63
CA ARG A 158 -19.90 -1.02 -3.06
C ARG A 158 -19.03 -0.62 -4.25
N ASN A 159 -17.72 -0.86 -4.19
CA ASN A 159 -16.81 -0.50 -5.28
C ASN A 159 -17.09 -1.32 -6.54
N GLN A 160 -17.51 -2.59 -6.41
CA GLN A 160 -17.92 -3.41 -7.54
C GLN A 160 -19.19 -2.85 -8.21
N GLU A 161 -20.16 -2.37 -7.44
CA GLU A 161 -21.36 -1.71 -7.97
C GLU A 161 -21.02 -0.40 -8.69
N MET A 162 -20.17 0.44 -8.06
CA MET A 162 -19.71 1.67 -8.69
C MET A 162 -18.95 1.40 -9.99
N ASP A 163 -18.02 0.44 -9.99
CA ASP A 163 -17.25 0.09 -11.18
C ASP A 163 -18.15 -0.43 -12.31
N ARG A 164 -19.20 -1.20 -11.98
CA ARG A 164 -20.23 -1.62 -12.97
C ARG A 164 -20.99 -0.42 -13.54
N GLN A 165 -21.40 0.53 -12.70
CA GLN A 165 -22.06 1.76 -13.16
C GLN A 165 -21.15 2.58 -14.06
N PHE A 166 -19.88 2.82 -13.65
CA PHE A 166 -18.91 3.54 -14.46
C PHE A 166 -18.63 2.86 -15.81
N ASN A 167 -18.51 1.54 -15.84
CA ASN A 167 -18.33 0.79 -17.08
C ASN A 167 -19.55 0.91 -18.00
N ARG A 168 -20.77 0.87 -17.44
CA ARG A 168 -22.01 1.09 -18.20
C ARG A 168 -22.05 2.50 -18.79
N GLU A 169 -21.74 3.52 -17.99
CA GLU A 169 -21.65 4.90 -18.46
C GLU A 169 -20.58 5.09 -19.53
N ALA A 170 -19.43 4.41 -19.41
CA ALA A 170 -18.36 4.45 -20.41
C ALA A 170 -18.80 3.83 -21.74
N LEU A 171 -19.58 2.74 -21.70
CA LEU A 171 -20.18 2.13 -22.89
C LEU A 171 -21.18 3.08 -23.55
N ILE A 172 -22.08 3.69 -22.77
CA ILE A 172 -23.05 4.69 -23.28
C ILE A 172 -22.33 5.87 -23.95
N LEU A 173 -21.21 6.33 -23.39
CA LEU A 173 -20.43 7.43 -23.96
C LEU A 173 -19.67 7.06 -25.24
N LYS A 174 -19.31 5.78 -25.41
CA LYS A 174 -18.64 5.26 -26.63
C LYS A 174 -19.63 4.97 -27.75
N ASP A 175 -20.87 4.63 -27.42
CA ASP A 175 -21.91 4.35 -28.41
C ASP A 175 -22.38 5.64 -29.11
N ALA A 176 -22.12 5.70 -30.42
CA ALA A 176 -22.49 6.85 -31.23
C ALA A 176 -24.01 7.01 -31.38
N SER A 177 -24.78 5.92 -31.29
CA SER A 177 -26.25 5.94 -31.40
C SER A 177 -26.90 6.63 -30.18
N MET A 178 -26.23 6.59 -29.03
CA MET A 178 -26.72 7.12 -27.76
C MET A 178 -26.47 8.62 -27.59
N LYS A 179 -25.71 9.28 -28.49
CA LYS A 179 -25.29 10.71 -28.36
C LYS A 179 -26.43 11.70 -28.15
N ASN A 180 -27.61 11.41 -28.71
CA ASN A 180 -28.78 12.30 -28.62
C ASN A 180 -29.68 12.01 -27.42
N THR A 181 -29.43 10.92 -26.67
CA THR A 181 -30.23 10.54 -25.52
C THR A 181 -30.04 11.49 -24.34
N ARG A 182 -31.06 11.60 -23.49
CA ARG A 182 -31.00 12.37 -22.24
C ARG A 182 -29.92 11.82 -21.29
N GLU A 183 -29.76 10.50 -21.26
CA GLU A 183 -28.79 9.79 -20.42
C GLU A 183 -27.34 10.12 -20.81
N TYR A 184 -27.00 10.06 -22.11
CA TYR A 184 -25.68 10.47 -22.61
C TYR A 184 -25.35 11.92 -22.25
N LYS A 185 -26.29 12.85 -22.48
CA LYS A 185 -26.10 14.27 -22.17
C LYS A 185 -25.86 14.50 -20.67
N ARG A 186 -26.61 13.81 -19.80
CA ARG A 186 -26.45 13.88 -18.34
C ARG A 186 -25.07 13.38 -17.90
N ILE A 187 -24.67 12.20 -18.34
CA ILE A 187 -23.35 11.61 -18.00
C ILE A 187 -22.22 12.55 -18.45
N LYS A 188 -22.32 13.10 -19.66
CA LYS A 188 -21.30 14.01 -20.22
C LYS A 188 -21.16 15.31 -19.42
N ILE A 189 -22.28 15.88 -18.94
CA ILE A 189 -22.27 17.08 -18.09
C ILE A 189 -21.63 16.77 -16.73
N LEU A 190 -22.03 15.67 -16.10
CA LEU A 190 -21.47 15.25 -14.81
C LEU A 190 -19.95 15.05 -14.88
N LYS A 191 -19.45 14.36 -15.91
CA LYS A 191 -18.00 14.18 -16.08
C LYS A 191 -17.23 15.49 -16.29
N ARG A 192 -17.84 16.48 -16.97
CA ARG A 192 -17.24 17.81 -17.09
C ARG A 192 -17.16 18.52 -15.75
N GLN A 193 -18.23 18.48 -14.95
CA GLN A 193 -18.27 19.09 -13.62
C GLN A 193 -17.26 18.46 -12.67
N ILE A 194 -17.11 17.13 -12.68
CA ILE A 194 -16.09 16.42 -11.90
C ILE A 194 -14.69 16.85 -12.31
N ALA A 195 -14.37 16.83 -13.60
CA ALA A 195 -13.05 17.24 -14.10
C ALA A 195 -12.73 18.72 -13.80
N GLU A 196 -13.74 19.58 -13.78
CA GLU A 196 -13.60 20.99 -13.42
C GLU A 196 -13.33 21.15 -11.92
N LYS A 197 -14.05 20.40 -11.07
CA LYS A 197 -13.82 20.36 -9.63
C LYS A 197 -12.41 19.85 -9.29
N GLU A 198 -11.97 18.76 -9.91
CA GLU A 198 -10.60 18.21 -9.73
C GLU A 198 -9.52 19.21 -10.19
N ARG A 199 -9.75 19.97 -11.25
CA ARG A 199 -8.84 21.05 -11.70
C ARG A 199 -8.78 22.19 -10.70
N VAL A 200 -9.90 22.52 -10.06
CA VAL A 200 -9.95 23.56 -9.03
C VAL A 200 -9.23 23.08 -7.76
N ASP A 201 -9.50 21.85 -7.31
CA ASP A 201 -8.89 21.28 -6.09
C ASP A 201 -7.38 21.02 -6.24
N SER A 202 -6.92 20.64 -7.44
CA SER A 202 -5.48 20.51 -7.73
C SER A 202 -4.72 21.84 -7.75
N ARG A 203 -5.40 22.95 -7.99
CA ARG A 203 -4.83 24.32 -7.94
C ARG A 203 -4.86 24.94 -6.55
N ARG A 204 -5.58 24.37 -5.60
CA ARG A 204 -5.61 24.88 -4.21
C ARG A 204 -4.28 24.58 -3.50
N PRO A 205 -3.70 25.55 -2.77
CA PRO A 205 -2.53 25.32 -1.93
C PRO A 205 -2.80 24.20 -0.92
N VAL A 206 -1.77 23.40 -0.62
CA VAL A 206 -1.87 22.18 0.21
C VAL A 206 -2.49 22.46 1.59
N GLU A 207 -2.29 23.68 2.11
CA GLU A 207 -2.81 24.15 3.40
C GLU A 207 -4.34 24.23 3.48
N TYR A 208 -5.05 24.26 2.35
CA TYR A 208 -6.52 24.33 2.29
C TYR A 208 -7.20 22.98 1.95
N ARG A 209 -6.45 21.87 2.02
CA ARG A 209 -6.97 20.52 1.75
C ARG A 209 -7.37 19.76 3.03
N GLN A 210 -7.67 20.48 4.11
CA GLN A 210 -7.88 19.92 5.46
C GLN A 210 -9.21 19.18 5.70
N ASP A 211 -10.03 18.96 4.67
CA ASP A 211 -11.30 18.21 4.78
C ASP A 211 -11.26 16.88 4.00
N LEU A 212 -10.20 16.08 4.16
CA LEU A 212 -10.11 14.69 3.67
C LEU A 212 -9.50 13.77 4.72
#